data_AF-A0A927YSY9-F1
#
_entry.id   AF-A0A927YSY9-F1
#
_cell.length_a   1.000
_cell.length_b   1.000
_cell.length_c   1.000
_cell.angle_alpha   90.00
_cell.angle_beta   90.00
_cell.angle_gamma   90.00
#
_symmetry.space_group_name_H-M   'P 1'
#
loop_
_entity.id
_entity.type
_entity.pdbx_description
1 polymer ?
#
loop_
_entity_poly.entity_id
_entity_poly.type
_entity_poly.pdbx_seq_one_letter_code
_entity_poly.pdbx_strand_id
1 'polypeptide(L)' 'MKNTLSDLNNYLFEAIERLNDDSLNEEELNKEIKRSETVQKIAGTIIANGTLALQARKHLDEYGQGDKVELPMLGVTSK' A
#
# COMPACT_ATOMS: atom_id res chain seq x y z
N MET A 1 5.70 -5.20 12.51
CA MET A 1 4.38 -5.26 11.82
C MET A 1 4.61 -4.85 10.37
N LYS A 2 3.92 -5.46 9.39
CA LYS A 2 4.01 -5.09 7.96
C LYS A 2 2.94 -4.06 7.62
N ASN A 3 3.25 -2.78 7.83
CA ASN A 3 2.29 -1.68 7.73
C ASN A 3 2.82 -0.49 6.93
N THR A 4 3.86 -0.69 6.12
CA THR A 4 4.45 0.33 5.27
C THR A 4 3.95 0.25 3.83
N LEU A 5 4.12 1.33 3.06
CA LEU A 5 3.89 1.31 1.61
C LEU A 5 4.83 0.33 0.88
N SER A 6 6.03 0.10 1.41
CA SER A 6 6.95 -0.92 0.89
C SER A 6 6.38 -2.32 1.07
N ASP A 7 5.78 -2.62 2.24
CA ASP A 7 5.08 -3.89 2.47
C ASP A 7 3.89 -4.06 1.50
N LEU A 8 3.12 -2.99 1.29
CA LEU A 8 2.01 -3.00 0.33
C LEU A 8 2.50 -3.33 -1.08
N ASN A 9 3.61 -2.74 -1.50
CA ASN A 9 4.20 -2.97 -2.81
C ASN A 9 4.65 -4.43 -2.98
N ASN A 10 5.24 -5.05 -1.95
CA ASN A 10 5.56 -6.47 -1.95
C ASN A 10 4.31 -7.34 -2.18
N TYR A 11 3.20 -7.07 -1.49
CA TYR A 11 1.94 -7.82 -1.69
C TYR A 11 1.37 -7.67 -3.10
N LEU A 12 1.54 -6.49 -3.72
CA LEU A 12 1.11 -6.27 -5.10
C LEU A 12 1.97 -7.05 -6.10
N PHE A 13 3.29 -7.13 -5.89
CA PHE A 13 4.15 -7.98 -6.72
C PHE A 13 3.83 -9.46 -6.55
N GLU A 14 3.61 -9.93 -5.32
CA GLU A 14 3.18 -11.32 -5.09
C GLU A 14 1.83 -11.63 -5.78
N ALA A 15 0.91 -10.64 -5.90
CA ALA A 15 -0.33 -10.83 -6.66
C ALA A 15 -0.08 -10.95 -8.16
N ILE A 16 0.86 -10.19 -8.71
CA ILE A 16 1.29 -10.32 -10.11
C ILE A 16 1.90 -11.71 -10.36
N GLU A 17 2.77 -12.18 -9.46
CA GLU A 17 3.39 -13.51 -9.59
C GLU A 17 2.34 -14.63 -9.60
N ARG A 18 1.34 -14.56 -8.72
CA ARG A 18 0.26 -15.55 -8.70
C ARG A 18 -0.65 -15.49 -9.92
N LEU A 19 -0.91 -14.30 -10.46
CA LEU A 19 -1.67 -14.17 -11.71
C LEU A 19 -0.94 -14.74 -12.93
N ASN A 20 0.40 -14.72 -12.91
CA ASN A 20 1.25 -15.23 -13.99
C ASN A 20 1.64 -16.70 -13.82
N ASP A 21 1.03 -17.41 -12.87
CA ASP A 21 1.33 -18.83 -12.64
C ASP A 21 0.69 -19.69 -13.75
N ASP A 22 1.54 -20.18 -14.66
CA ASP A 22 1.14 -21.02 -15.80
C ASP A 22 0.55 -22.39 -15.40
N SER A 23 0.64 -22.78 -14.12
CA SER A 23 0.06 -24.02 -13.61
C SER A 23 -1.43 -23.92 -13.27
N LEU A 24 -1.99 -22.71 -13.25
CA LEU A 24 -3.38 -22.47 -12.89
C LEU A 24 -4.34 -22.97 -13.97
N ASN A 25 -5.37 -23.67 -13.54
CA ASN A 25 -6.53 -23.92 -14.39
C ASN A 25 -7.46 -22.70 -14.45
N GLU A 26 -8.47 -22.75 -15.32
CA GLU A 26 -9.40 -21.64 -15.52
C GLU A 26 -10.15 -21.22 -14.24
N GLU A 27 -10.57 -22.17 -13.41
CA GLU A 27 -11.26 -21.86 -12.14
C GLU A 27 -10.31 -21.17 -11.15
N GLU A 28 -9.07 -21.64 -11.07
CA GLU A 28 -8.03 -21.08 -10.19
C GLU A 28 -7.60 -19.68 -10.65
N LEU A 29 -7.42 -19.48 -11.96
CA LEU A 29 -7.12 -18.18 -12.53
C LEU A 29 -8.23 -17.18 -12.22
N ASN A 30 -9.50 -17.57 -12.40
CA ASN A 30 -10.64 -16.71 -12.05
C ASN A 30 -10.68 -16.35 -10.56
N LYS A 31 -10.30 -17.28 -9.67
CA LYS A 31 -10.16 -17.00 -8.23
C LYS A 31 -9.04 -15.98 -7.97
N GLU A 32 -7.88 -16.13 -8.59
CA GLU A 32 -6.76 -15.21 -8.38
C GLU A 32 -7.01 -13.82 -8.99
N ILE A 33 -7.75 -13.73 -10.11
CA ILE A 33 -8.23 -12.45 -10.66
C ILE A 33 -9.09 -11.73 -9.63
N LYS A 34 -10.11 -12.41 -9.08
CA LYS A 34 -11.02 -11.80 -8.08
C LYS A 34 -10.30 -11.41 -6.80
N ARG A 35 -9.30 -12.22 -6.39
CA ARG A 35 -8.45 -11.89 -5.25
C ARG A 35 -7.59 -10.66 -5.54
N SER A 36 -6.98 -10.59 -6.71
CA SER A 36 -6.13 -9.47 -7.14
C SER A 36 -6.91 -8.17 -7.23
N GLU A 37 -8.14 -8.18 -7.74
CA GLU A 37 -9.04 -7.02 -7.70
C GLU A 37 -9.32 -6.55 -6.27
N THR A 38 -9.52 -7.49 -5.35
CA THR A 38 -9.75 -7.18 -3.93
C THR A 38 -8.50 -6.57 -3.30
N VAL A 39 -7.31 -7.13 -3.57
CA VAL A 39 -6.02 -6.60 -3.12
C VAL A 39 -5.80 -5.18 -3.67
N GLN A 40 -6.09 -4.95 -4.95
CA GLN A 40 -5.99 -3.63 -5.58
C GLN A 40 -6.88 -2.59 -4.89
N LYS A 41 -8.13 -2.95 -4.55
CA LYS A 41 -9.05 -2.06 -3.83
C LYS A 41 -8.53 -1.69 -2.45
N ILE A 42 -8.05 -2.67 -1.68
CA ILE A 42 -7.47 -2.43 -0.35
C ILE A 42 -6.22 -1.56 -0.46
N ALA A 43 -5.36 -1.83 -1.45
CA ALA A 43 -4.18 -1.03 -1.73
C ALA A 43 -4.52 0.44 -2.02
N GLY A 44 -5.58 0.69 -2.80
CA GLY A 44 -6.10 2.03 -3.05
C GLY A 44 -6.47 2.77 -1.76
N THR A 45 -7.19 2.12 -0.85
CA THR A 45 -7.54 2.70 0.46
C THR A 45 -6.30 3.02 1.30
N ILE A 46 -5.30 2.13 1.30
CA ILE A 46 -4.04 2.38 2.04
C ILE A 46 -3.31 3.60 1.46
N ILE A 47 -3.21 3.70 0.13
CA ILE A 47 -2.56 4.85 -0.54
C ILE A 47 -3.32 6.15 -0.25
N ALA A 48 -4.66 6.12 -0.26
CA ALA A 48 -5.48 7.28 0.09
C ALA A 48 -5.22 7.76 1.52
N ASN A 49 -5.14 6.83 2.48
CA ASN A 49 -4.78 7.15 3.87
C ASN A 49 -3.37 7.76 3.97
N GLY A 50 -2.41 7.23 3.20
CA GLY A 50 -1.05 7.78 3.14
C GLY A 50 -0.98 9.19 2.57
N THR A 51 -1.78 9.44 1.55
CA THR A 51 -1.90 10.76 0.93
C THR A 51 -2.49 11.76 1.93
N LEU A 52 -3.54 11.37 2.65
CA LEU A 52 -4.15 12.19 3.70
C LEU A 52 -3.15 12.50 4.81
N ALA A 53 -2.42 11.50 5.30
CA ALA A 53 -1.41 11.70 6.35
C ALA A 53 -0.26 12.61 5.87
N LEU A 54 0.18 12.46 4.62
CA LEU A 54 1.19 13.34 4.02
C LEU A 54 0.69 14.79 3.89
N GLN A 55 -0.57 14.99 3.49
CA GLN A 55 -1.19 16.32 3.39
C GLN A 55 -1.28 16.98 4.77
N ALA A 56 -1.70 16.24 5.81
CA ALA A 56 -1.74 16.74 7.17
C ALA A 56 -0.34 17.17 7.67
N ARG A 57 0.70 16.36 7.40
CA ARG A 57 2.08 16.74 7.74
C ARG A 57 2.53 18.00 7.02
N LYS A 58 2.29 18.08 5.70
CA LYS A 58 2.63 19.28 4.90
C LYS A 58 1.96 20.53 5.45
N HIS A 59 0.68 20.44 5.81
CA HIS A 59 -0.05 21.56 6.39
C HIS A 59 0.54 22.00 7.73
N LEU A 60 0.96 21.07 8.60
CA LEU A 60 1.63 21.41 9.86
C LEU A 60 3.04 21.98 9.65
N ASP A 61 3.72 21.55 8.59
CA ASP A 61 5.04 22.04 8.19
C ASP A 61 5.02 23.53 7.82
N GLU A 62 3.93 24.01 7.21
CA GLU A 62 3.68 25.44 6.93
C GLU A 62 3.70 26.30 8.21
N TYR A 63 3.44 25.69 9.37
CA TYR A 63 3.49 26.35 10.69
C TYR A 63 4.73 25.95 11.53
N GLY A 64 5.72 25.29 10.94
CA GLY A 64 6.94 24.85 11.61
C GLY A 64 6.75 23.69 12.59
N GLN A 65 5.67 22.90 12.43
CA GLN A 65 5.36 21.75 13.29
C GLN A 65 5.42 20.41 12.55
N GLY A 66 5.83 20.39 11.27
CA GLY A 66 5.85 19.19 10.42
C GLY A 66 6.70 18.06 10.98
N ASP A 67 7.81 18.39 11.64
CA ASP A 67 8.74 17.42 12.23
C ASP A 67 8.20 16.70 13.48
N LYS A 68 7.09 17.19 14.07
CA LYS A 68 6.45 16.57 15.24
C LYS A 68 5.50 15.43 14.86
N VAL A 69 5.27 15.20 13.57
CA VAL A 69 4.32 14.20 13.07
C VAL A 69 5.06 13.14 12.28
N GLU A 70 5.18 11.96 12.87
CA GLU A 70 5.73 10.79 12.20
C GLU A 70 4.73 10.20 11.21
N LEU A 71 5.24 9.74 10.07
CA LEU A 71 4.46 9.04 9.05
C LEU A 71 4.99 7.61 8.88
N PRO A 72 4.79 6.74 9.88
CA PRO A 72 5.37 5.39 9.89
C PRO A 72 4.96 4.56 8.68
N MET A 73 3.75 4.76 8.14
CA MET A 73 3.30 4.04 6.94
C MET A 73 4.08 4.40 5.68
N LEU A 74 4.71 5.57 5.61
CA LEU A 74 5.53 5.96 4.47
C LEU A 74 6.97 5.43 4.57
N GLY A 75 7.32 4.75 5.68
CA GLY A 75 8.69 4.33 5.95
C GLY A 75 9.65 5.50 6.20
N VAL A 76 9.12 6.72 6.37
CA VAL A 76 9.88 7.92 6.71
C VAL A 76 9.78 8.10 8.22
N THR A 77 10.70 7.49 8.95
CA THR A 77 10.92 7.78 10.37
C THR A 77 12.00 8.86 10.46
N SER A 78 11.80 9.89 11.29
CA SER A 78 12.88 10.82 11.63
C SER A 78 14.08 10.02 12.14
N LYS A 79 15.29 10.41 11.74
CA LYS A 79 16.50 10.04 12.49
C LYS A 79 16.52 10.75 13.84
#